data_AF-A0A2L0C6W4-F1
#
_entry.id   AF-A0A2L0C6W4-F1
#
_cell.length_a   1.000
_cell.length_b   1.000
_cell.length_c   1.000
_cell.angle_alpha   90.00
_cell.angle_beta   90.00
_cell.angle_gamma   90.00
#
_symmetry.space_group_name_H-M   'P 1'
#
loop_
_entity.id
_entity.type
_entity.pdbx_description
1 polymer ?
#
loop_
_entity_poly.entity_id
_entity_poly.type
_entity_poly.pdbx_seq_one_letter_code
_entity_poly.pdbx_strand_id
1 'polypeptide(L)'
;GMGQKGKESTSNALAVQLDAEGKVKYDVIARQGHSKDKVIYSKLSDLLPAEVMAENDPNLEKPNEEEIEEITEKTRAALQKLTNSKIAAAMPVRCAEKQGPAQFIRYTPSQQGAAFNSGAKQRIIRLVEAQVDPMEPPRFRINRKIPRGPPSPPAPVLHSPTRRVTVKEQKEWKIPPCISNWKNAKGYTVPLDKRLAADGRGLQQLHINENFAKLAEALYIADRKAREAVETRAQLERKLAQKEKEQKEEHLRQLAQKARDERAGIKVAGGGGVPVSGGLTTEEEKERDMLRQDRHKERARERNLARAAPDKR
;
A
#
# COMPACT_ATOMS: atom_id res chain seq x y z
N GLY A 1 41.37 -52.00 32.36
CA GLY A 1 41.96 -53.24 31.81
C GLY A 1 40.91 -53.96 30.99
N MET A 2 41.30 -54.66 29.92
CA MET A 2 40.38 -55.47 29.11
C MET A 2 39.59 -56.43 30.02
N GLY A 3 38.27 -56.50 29.80
CA GLY A 3 37.28 -56.93 30.81
C GLY A 3 37.60 -58.25 31.53
N GLN A 4 37.44 -58.24 32.86
CA GLN A 4 37.45 -59.46 33.67
C GLN A 4 36.13 -60.21 33.48
N LYS A 5 36.22 -61.50 33.12
CA LYS A 5 35.08 -62.41 32.97
C LYS A 5 34.29 -62.45 34.30
N GLY A 6 33.00 -62.10 34.26
CA GLY A 6 32.10 -62.09 35.43
C GLY A 6 31.81 -60.72 36.06
N LYS A 7 32.45 -59.63 35.60
CA LYS A 7 32.06 -58.26 35.97
C LYS A 7 31.37 -57.59 34.77
N GLU A 8 30.05 -57.75 34.67
CA GLU A 8 29.25 -56.97 33.74
C GLU A 8 29.15 -55.52 34.24
N SER A 9 30.04 -54.66 33.75
CA SER A 9 29.90 -53.22 33.95
C SER A 9 28.93 -52.68 32.90
N THR A 10 27.66 -52.54 33.26
CA THR A 10 26.68 -51.83 32.41
C THR A 10 27.01 -50.34 32.40
N SER A 11 27.66 -49.87 31.34
CA SER A 11 27.98 -48.45 31.17
C SER A 11 27.11 -47.81 30.09
N ASN A 12 26.56 -46.63 30.37
CA ASN A 12 25.80 -45.84 29.39
C ASN A 12 26.68 -45.07 28.38
N ALA A 13 28.01 -45.25 28.45
CA ALA A 13 28.95 -44.58 27.56
C ALA A 13 29.03 -45.30 26.21
N LEU A 14 29.00 -44.54 25.12
CA LEU A 14 29.34 -45.04 23.79
C LEU A 14 30.81 -45.47 23.76
N ALA A 15 31.09 -46.61 23.12
CA ALA A 15 32.45 -47.10 22.98
C ALA A 15 33.30 -46.11 22.16
N VAL A 16 34.51 -45.81 22.66
CA VAL A 16 35.48 -44.98 21.95
C VAL A 16 35.97 -45.75 20.72
N GLN A 17 35.70 -45.22 19.53
CA GLN A 17 36.12 -45.81 18.26
C GLN A 17 37.34 -45.09 17.70
N LEU A 18 38.21 -45.83 17.02
CA LEU A 18 39.35 -45.29 16.29
C LEU A 18 39.08 -45.30 14.78
N ASP A 19 39.71 -44.39 14.05
CA ASP A 19 39.77 -44.41 12.59
C ASP A 19 40.90 -45.30 12.06
N ALA A 20 40.97 -45.42 10.74
CA ALA A 20 42.01 -46.22 10.08
C ALA A 20 43.42 -45.65 10.31
N GLU A 21 43.53 -44.36 10.67
CA GLU A 21 44.78 -43.67 10.99
C GLU A 21 45.12 -43.75 12.50
N GLY A 22 44.25 -44.36 13.31
CA GLY A 22 44.42 -44.50 14.76
C GLY A 22 44.01 -43.27 15.58
N LYS A 23 43.39 -42.25 14.97
CA LYS A 23 42.81 -41.11 15.69
C LYS A 23 41.44 -41.48 16.27
N VAL A 24 41.10 -40.86 17.39
CA VAL A 24 39.80 -41.05 18.04
C VAL A 24 38.69 -40.43 17.19
N LYS A 25 37.67 -41.22 16.86
CA LYS A 25 36.49 -40.79 16.10
C LYS A 25 35.48 -40.06 16.99
N TYR A 26 35.71 -38.78 17.21
CA TYR A 26 34.72 -37.92 17.89
C TYR A 26 33.44 -37.71 17.06
N ASP A 27 33.51 -37.91 15.73
CA ASP A 27 32.38 -37.85 14.79
C ASP A 27 31.21 -38.78 15.15
N VAL A 28 31.46 -39.85 15.93
CA VAL A 28 30.42 -40.78 16.41
C VAL A 28 29.37 -40.04 17.24
N ILE A 29 29.76 -38.97 17.95
CA ILE A 29 28.84 -38.12 18.72
C ILE A 29 27.90 -37.37 17.77
N ALA A 30 28.44 -36.74 16.72
CA ALA A 30 27.65 -36.02 15.72
C ALA A 30 26.74 -36.93 14.89
N ARG A 31 27.13 -38.20 14.71
CA ARG A 31 26.38 -39.23 13.97
C ARG A 31 25.30 -39.93 14.80
N GLN A 32 25.21 -39.66 16.09
CA GLN A 32 24.20 -40.27 16.95
C GLN A 32 22.79 -40.00 16.40
N GLY A 33 22.00 -41.04 16.18
CA GLY A 33 20.63 -40.93 15.64
C GLY A 33 20.54 -40.86 14.10
N HIS A 34 21.67 -40.84 13.40
CA HIS A 34 21.72 -40.92 11.93
C HIS A 34 22.14 -42.34 11.47
N SER A 35 21.85 -42.67 10.20
CA SER A 35 22.38 -43.90 9.58
C SER A 35 23.90 -43.83 9.44
N LYS A 36 24.56 -44.98 9.41
CA LYS A 36 26.02 -45.10 9.21
C LYS A 36 26.46 -44.48 7.89
N ASP A 37 25.64 -44.64 6.85
CA ASP A 37 25.92 -44.21 5.48
C ASP A 37 25.65 -42.71 5.26
N LYS A 38 25.02 -42.03 6.22
CA LYS A 38 24.77 -40.59 6.10
C LYS A 38 26.08 -39.83 6.28
N VAL A 39 26.44 -39.03 5.29
CA VAL A 39 27.63 -38.16 5.37
C VAL A 39 27.35 -36.99 6.30
N ILE A 40 28.23 -36.78 7.28
CA ILE A 40 28.20 -35.64 8.20
C ILE A 40 29.62 -35.09 8.28
N TYR A 41 29.77 -33.82 7.95
CA TYR A 41 31.02 -33.09 8.08
C TYR A 41 31.17 -32.60 9.52
N SER A 42 32.33 -32.84 10.10
CA SER A 42 32.59 -32.50 11.51
C SER A 42 34.06 -32.20 11.80
N LYS A 43 34.95 -32.45 10.83
CA LYS A 43 36.40 -32.28 10.99
C LYS A 43 36.83 -30.94 10.40
N LEU A 44 37.96 -30.44 10.88
CA LEU A 44 38.61 -29.25 10.30
C LEU A 44 39.08 -29.50 8.86
N SER A 45 39.42 -30.74 8.50
CA SER A 45 39.76 -31.12 7.12
C SER A 45 38.63 -30.82 6.14
N ASP A 46 37.37 -30.91 6.60
CA ASP A 46 36.18 -30.69 5.78
C ASP A 46 35.96 -29.19 5.48
N LEU A 47 36.64 -28.30 6.22
CA LEU A 47 36.61 -26.84 6.04
C LEU A 47 37.68 -26.34 5.07
N LEU A 48 38.66 -27.18 4.74
CA LEU A 48 39.72 -26.78 3.83
C LEU A 48 39.18 -26.79 2.40
N PRO A 49 39.42 -25.74 1.61
CA PRO A 49 39.01 -25.72 0.21
C PRO A 49 39.78 -26.81 -0.56
N ALA A 50 39.07 -27.56 -1.38
CA ALA A 50 39.69 -28.43 -2.37
C ALA A 50 40.20 -27.56 -3.52
N GLU A 51 41.49 -27.65 -3.84
CA GLU A 51 42.08 -26.95 -4.98
C GLU A 51 41.68 -27.65 -6.28
N VAL A 52 41.10 -26.91 -7.23
CA VAL A 52 40.82 -27.40 -8.58
C VAL A 52 42.11 -27.28 -9.39
N MET A 53 42.81 -28.40 -9.58
CA MET A 53 44.13 -28.41 -10.24
C MET A 53 44.05 -28.40 -11.77
N ALA A 54 42.96 -28.86 -12.36
CA ALA A 54 42.76 -28.93 -13.81
C ALA A 54 41.31 -28.59 -14.20
N GLU A 55 41.11 -28.02 -15.38
CA GLU A 55 39.79 -27.63 -15.90
C GLU A 55 38.90 -28.85 -16.23
N ASN A 56 39.52 -29.99 -16.57
CA ASN A 56 38.84 -31.25 -16.92
C ASN A 56 39.15 -32.35 -15.88
N ASP A 57 38.73 -32.14 -14.63
CA ASP A 57 38.84 -33.17 -13.58
C ASP A 57 37.65 -34.14 -13.65
N PRO A 58 37.88 -35.45 -13.87
CA PRO A 58 36.80 -36.44 -13.99
C PRO A 58 35.94 -36.59 -12.71
N ASN A 59 36.42 -36.13 -11.55
CA ASN A 59 35.64 -36.16 -10.31
C ASN A 59 34.57 -35.04 -10.23
N LEU A 60 34.72 -34.00 -11.05
CA LEU A 60 33.79 -32.86 -11.14
C LEU A 60 32.80 -33.00 -12.31
N GLU A 61 32.98 -34.01 -13.16
CA GLU A 61 32.08 -34.32 -14.26
C GLU A 61 30.72 -34.82 -13.74
N LYS A 62 29.66 -34.54 -14.51
CA LYS A 62 28.35 -35.11 -14.21
C LYS A 62 28.39 -36.62 -14.47
N PRO A 63 27.58 -37.41 -13.76
CA PRO A 63 27.36 -38.81 -14.11
C PRO A 63 26.95 -38.98 -15.58
N ASN A 64 27.18 -40.16 -16.12
CA ASN A 64 26.86 -40.49 -17.52
C ASN A 64 25.37 -40.28 -17.83
N GLU A 65 25.06 -39.97 -19.08
CA GLU A 65 23.66 -39.76 -19.53
C GLU A 65 22.78 -40.99 -19.25
N GLU A 66 23.29 -42.20 -19.48
CA GLU A 66 22.58 -43.46 -19.20
C GLU A 66 22.23 -43.62 -17.70
N GLU A 67 23.14 -43.25 -16.80
CA GLU A 67 22.90 -43.32 -15.35
C GLU A 67 21.85 -42.28 -14.92
N ILE A 68 21.89 -41.09 -15.53
CA ILE A 68 20.90 -40.04 -15.29
C ILE A 68 19.51 -40.51 -15.72
N GLU A 69 19.39 -41.14 -16.89
CA GLU A 69 18.13 -41.71 -17.37
C GLU A 69 17.62 -42.80 -16.43
N GLU A 70 18.48 -43.73 -16.01
CA GLU A 70 18.11 -44.81 -15.08
C GLU A 70 17.63 -44.25 -13.72
N ILE A 71 18.35 -43.28 -13.14
CA ILE A 71 17.97 -42.62 -11.88
C ILE A 71 16.66 -41.86 -12.05
N THR A 72 16.46 -41.20 -13.19
CA THR A 72 15.24 -40.45 -13.51
C THR A 72 14.05 -41.39 -13.58
N GLU A 73 14.17 -42.54 -14.24
CA GLU A 73 13.10 -43.54 -14.33
C GLU A 73 12.78 -44.15 -12.96
N LYS A 74 13.80 -44.54 -12.18
CA LYS A 74 13.62 -45.04 -10.81
C LYS A 74 12.91 -44.03 -9.92
N THR A 75 13.33 -42.77 -9.98
CA THR A 75 12.75 -41.68 -9.18
C THR A 75 11.33 -41.37 -9.63
N ARG A 76 11.08 -41.33 -10.94
CA ARG A 76 9.74 -41.13 -11.52
C ARG A 76 8.78 -42.23 -11.07
N ALA A 77 9.18 -43.49 -11.14
CA ALA A 77 8.36 -44.62 -10.69
C ALA A 77 8.05 -44.57 -9.19
N ALA A 78 9.04 -44.21 -8.36
CA ALA A 78 8.85 -44.06 -6.91
C ALA A 78 7.87 -42.91 -6.57
N LEU A 79 8.02 -41.76 -7.23
CA LEU A 79 7.12 -40.62 -7.05
C LEU A 79 5.70 -40.94 -7.53
N GLN A 80 5.55 -41.60 -8.68
CA GLN A 80 4.26 -42.05 -9.19
C GLN A 80 3.54 -42.97 -8.21
N LYS A 81 4.25 -43.89 -7.56
CA LYS A 81 3.66 -44.77 -6.52
C LYS A 81 3.12 -43.97 -5.33
N LEU A 82 3.86 -42.95 -4.89
CA LEU A 82 3.45 -42.09 -3.78
C LEU A 82 2.26 -41.20 -4.18
N THR A 83 2.26 -40.63 -5.38
CA THR A 83 1.15 -39.79 -5.87
C THR A 83 -0.11 -40.61 -6.09
N ASN A 84 -0.02 -41.82 -6.65
CA ASN A 84 -1.17 -42.70 -6.83
C ASN A 84 -1.85 -43.03 -5.50
N SER A 85 -1.08 -43.24 -4.44
CA SER A 85 -1.61 -43.45 -3.08
C SER A 85 -2.36 -42.22 -2.55
N LYS A 86 -1.88 -41.01 -2.87
CA LYS A 86 -2.54 -39.75 -2.49
C LYS A 86 -3.81 -39.49 -3.31
N ILE A 87 -3.77 -39.76 -4.61
CA ILE A 87 -4.92 -39.63 -5.51
C ILE A 87 -6.03 -40.61 -5.07
N ALA A 88 -5.68 -41.88 -4.81
CA ALA A 88 -6.63 -42.88 -4.33
C ALA A 88 -7.31 -42.49 -3.01
N ALA A 89 -6.60 -41.81 -2.11
CA ALA A 89 -7.18 -41.30 -0.87
C ALA A 89 -8.11 -40.09 -1.07
N ALA A 90 -7.89 -39.29 -2.13
CA ALA A 90 -8.67 -38.10 -2.45
C ALA A 90 -9.91 -38.38 -3.31
N MET A 91 -9.99 -39.55 -3.96
CA MET A 91 -11.15 -39.93 -4.77
C MET A 91 -12.39 -40.12 -3.86
N PRO A 92 -13.54 -39.46 -4.15
CA PRO A 92 -14.73 -39.49 -3.29
C PRO A 92 -15.41 -40.85 -3.16
N VAL A 93 -15.33 -41.68 -4.21
CA VAL A 93 -15.92 -43.02 -4.25
C VAL A 93 -14.81 -44.00 -4.55
N ARG A 94 -14.64 -45.00 -3.67
CA ARG A 94 -13.71 -46.10 -3.91
C ARG A 94 -14.48 -47.24 -4.58
N CYS A 95 -14.03 -47.67 -5.75
CA CYS A 95 -14.44 -48.94 -6.31
C CYS A 95 -13.94 -50.06 -5.36
N ALA A 96 -14.75 -51.09 -5.14
CA ALA A 96 -14.34 -52.22 -4.32
C ALA A 96 -13.06 -52.84 -4.90
N GLU A 97 -12.00 -52.89 -4.09
CA GLU A 97 -10.73 -53.47 -4.52
C GLU A 97 -10.89 -54.97 -4.75
N LYS A 98 -10.39 -55.47 -5.89
CA LYS A 98 -10.36 -56.90 -6.17
C LYS A 98 -9.32 -57.54 -5.25
N GLN A 99 -9.72 -58.55 -4.48
CA GLN A 99 -8.80 -59.29 -3.62
C GLN A 99 -7.65 -59.88 -4.44
N GLY A 100 -6.43 -59.66 -3.95
CA GLY A 100 -5.25 -60.30 -4.51
C GLY A 100 -5.22 -61.82 -4.26
N PRO A 101 -4.41 -62.56 -5.02
CA PRO A 101 -4.22 -63.99 -4.80
C PRO A 101 -3.54 -64.27 -3.45
N ALA A 102 -3.81 -65.44 -2.88
CA ALA A 102 -3.20 -65.88 -1.62
C ALA A 102 -1.66 -66.01 -1.76
N GLN A 103 -0.92 -65.45 -0.80
CA GLN A 103 0.54 -65.49 -0.76
C GLN A 103 1.03 -66.54 0.23
N PHE A 104 2.08 -67.28 -0.13
CA PHE A 104 2.71 -68.26 0.77
C PHE A 104 4.09 -67.75 1.19
N ILE A 105 4.27 -67.54 2.49
CA ILE A 105 5.50 -67.02 3.08
C ILE A 105 6.17 -68.12 3.90
N ARG A 106 7.44 -68.38 3.63
CA ARG A 106 8.27 -69.27 4.44
C ARG A 106 8.86 -68.48 5.61
N TYR A 107 8.54 -68.87 6.82
CA TYR A 107 9.02 -68.23 8.04
C TYR A 107 9.91 -69.18 8.84
N THR A 108 11.10 -68.70 9.19
CA THR A 108 12.01 -69.37 10.12
C THR A 108 11.93 -68.65 11.48
N PRO A 109 11.35 -69.29 12.52
CA PRO A 109 11.31 -68.70 13.86
C PRO A 109 12.72 -68.49 14.44
N SER A 110 12.91 -67.37 15.15
CA SER A 110 14.16 -67.10 15.88
C SER A 110 14.28 -67.94 17.15
N GLN A 111 13.18 -68.18 17.85
CA GLN A 111 13.11 -69.15 18.94
C GLN A 111 12.94 -70.55 18.36
N GLN A 112 13.98 -71.37 18.52
CA GLN A 112 14.00 -72.75 18.08
C GLN A 112 14.07 -73.68 19.28
N GLY A 113 13.36 -74.80 19.22
CA GLY A 113 13.40 -75.86 20.22
C GLY A 113 12.53 -77.03 19.76
N ALA A 114 12.87 -78.26 20.18
CA ALA A 114 12.16 -79.46 19.77
C ALA A 114 10.67 -79.47 20.20
N ALA A 115 10.35 -78.74 21.27
CA ALA A 115 8.98 -78.55 21.75
C ALA A 115 8.17 -77.51 20.94
N PHE A 116 8.82 -76.68 20.12
CA PHE A 116 8.17 -75.65 19.32
C PHE A 116 8.02 -76.11 17.87
N ASN A 117 6.93 -75.67 17.22
CA ASN A 117 6.64 -75.94 15.82
C ASN A 117 6.72 -77.44 15.44
N SER A 118 6.32 -78.33 16.37
CA SER A 118 6.35 -79.79 16.21
C SER A 118 7.70 -80.34 15.72
N GLY A 119 8.82 -79.71 16.12
CA GLY A 119 10.17 -80.09 15.71
C GLY A 119 10.58 -79.58 14.32
N ALA A 120 9.70 -78.90 13.58
CA ALA A 120 10.02 -78.31 12.29
C ALA A 120 10.78 -76.98 12.45
N LYS A 121 11.86 -76.82 11.68
CA LYS A 121 12.69 -75.59 11.70
C LYS A 121 12.00 -74.38 11.05
N GLN A 122 11.02 -74.61 10.19
CA GLN A 122 10.34 -73.57 9.42
C GLN A 122 8.84 -73.85 9.37
N ARG A 123 8.05 -72.80 9.11
CA ARG A 123 6.61 -72.89 8.84
C ARG A 123 6.24 -72.12 7.58
N ILE A 124 5.27 -72.63 6.83
CA ILE A 124 4.73 -71.95 5.64
C ILE A 124 3.41 -71.31 6.07
N ILE A 125 3.29 -70.00 5.87
CA ILE A 125 2.12 -69.21 6.23
C ILE A 125 1.41 -68.82 4.95
N ARG A 126 0.13 -69.17 4.84
CA ARG A 126 -0.76 -68.68 3.79
C ARG A 126 -1.37 -67.36 4.26
N LEU A 127 -0.97 -66.25 3.64
CA LEU A 127 -1.47 -64.92 3.90
C LEU A 127 -2.55 -64.56 2.87
N VAL A 128 -3.72 -64.17 3.36
CA VAL A 128 -4.87 -63.75 2.55
C VAL A 128 -5.35 -62.40 3.10
N GLU A 129 -5.55 -61.44 2.21
CA GLU A 129 -6.10 -60.13 2.58
C GLU A 129 -7.59 -60.26 2.90
N ALA A 130 -8.01 -59.75 4.06
CA ALA A 130 -9.41 -59.78 4.46
C ALA A 130 -10.21 -58.79 3.60
N GLN A 131 -11.40 -59.21 3.15
CA GLN A 131 -12.29 -58.33 2.39
C GLN A 131 -12.69 -57.11 3.22
N VAL A 132 -12.46 -55.91 2.68
CA VAL A 132 -12.93 -54.65 3.28
C VAL A 132 -14.32 -54.33 2.74
N ASP A 133 -15.24 -53.95 3.63
CA ASP A 133 -16.59 -53.53 3.24
C ASP A 133 -16.53 -52.12 2.61
N PRO A 134 -16.98 -51.94 1.36
CA PRO A 134 -16.99 -50.62 0.71
C PRO A 134 -17.90 -49.59 1.39
N MET A 135 -18.84 -50.02 2.23
CA MET A 135 -19.76 -49.14 2.98
C MET A 135 -19.29 -48.87 4.41
N GLU A 136 -18.16 -49.44 4.84
CA GLU A 136 -17.63 -49.21 6.20
C GLU A 136 -17.06 -47.78 6.32
N PRO A 137 -17.55 -46.96 7.28
CA PRO A 137 -16.97 -45.64 7.52
C PRO A 137 -15.58 -45.74 8.20
N PRO A 138 -14.77 -44.66 8.21
CA PRO A 138 -13.47 -44.66 8.87
C PRO A 138 -13.55 -45.08 10.35
N ARG A 139 -12.84 -46.15 10.72
CA ARG A 139 -12.90 -46.78 12.06
C ARG A 139 -12.35 -45.91 13.20
N PHE A 140 -11.40 -45.01 12.91
CA PHE A 140 -10.67 -44.24 13.93
C PHE A 140 -10.68 -42.73 13.65
N ARG A 141 -10.61 -41.94 14.73
CA ARG A 141 -10.48 -40.48 14.64
C ARG A 141 -9.03 -40.10 14.32
N ILE A 142 -8.80 -39.55 13.12
CA ILE A 142 -7.45 -39.19 12.61
C ILE A 142 -7.05 -37.76 13.03
N ASN A 143 -7.97 -36.96 13.56
CA ASN A 143 -7.77 -35.54 13.89
C ASN A 143 -6.96 -35.27 15.19
N ARG A 144 -6.33 -36.29 15.79
CA ARG A 144 -5.49 -36.12 16.97
C ARG A 144 -4.22 -35.34 16.60
N LYS A 145 -4.14 -34.08 17.05
CA LYS A 145 -2.95 -33.24 16.86
C LYS A 145 -1.89 -33.61 17.90
N ILE A 146 -0.72 -34.03 17.42
CA ILE A 146 0.45 -34.39 18.25
C ILE A 146 1.51 -33.30 18.00
N PRO A 147 2.27 -32.85 19.02
CA PRO A 147 3.40 -31.97 18.79
C PRO A 147 4.38 -32.60 17.79
N ARG A 148 5.10 -31.76 17.03
CA ARG A 148 6.14 -32.26 16.13
C ARG A 148 7.18 -33.02 16.96
N GLY A 149 7.57 -34.19 16.46
CA GLY A 149 8.68 -34.95 17.05
C GLY A 149 9.98 -34.13 17.03
N PRO A 150 11.00 -34.56 17.79
CA PRO A 150 12.30 -33.91 17.74
C PRO A 150 12.83 -33.93 16.30
N PRO A 151 13.53 -32.86 15.86
CA PRO A 151 14.19 -32.87 14.57
C PRO A 151 15.31 -33.93 14.56
N SER A 152 15.84 -34.23 13.37
CA SER A 152 17.07 -35.01 13.30
C SER A 152 18.18 -34.31 14.12
N PRO A 153 19.09 -35.06 14.77
CA PRO A 153 20.19 -34.50 15.55
C PRO A 153 20.92 -33.39 14.79
N PRO A 154 21.22 -32.26 15.45
CA PRO A 154 21.78 -31.08 14.78
C PRO A 154 23.12 -31.42 14.14
N ALA A 155 23.31 -30.94 12.91
CA ALA A 155 24.60 -31.06 12.25
C ALA A 155 25.64 -30.14 12.91
N PRO A 156 26.93 -30.55 12.97
CA PRO A 156 28.00 -29.68 13.42
C PRO A 156 28.08 -28.41 12.59
N VAL A 157 28.26 -27.27 13.27
CA VAL A 157 28.34 -25.96 12.62
C VAL A 157 29.80 -25.66 12.28
N LEU A 158 30.15 -25.79 11.01
CA LEU A 158 31.49 -25.56 10.49
C LEU A 158 31.64 -24.10 10.03
N HIS A 159 31.77 -23.17 10.98
CA HIS A 159 32.05 -21.77 10.68
C HIS A 159 33.55 -21.52 10.56
N SER A 160 33.91 -20.46 9.83
CA SER A 160 35.23 -19.86 9.98
C SER A 160 35.40 -19.30 11.40
N PRO A 161 36.65 -19.09 11.87
CA PRO A 161 36.89 -18.48 13.17
C PRO A 161 36.12 -17.16 13.30
N THR A 162 35.49 -16.95 14.46
CA THR A 162 34.66 -15.76 14.70
C THR A 162 35.49 -14.49 14.52
N ARG A 163 35.03 -13.59 13.65
CA ARG A 163 35.66 -12.27 13.47
C ARG A 163 35.53 -11.47 14.77
N ARG A 164 36.61 -10.80 15.16
CA ARG A 164 36.60 -9.95 16.36
C ARG A 164 35.79 -8.69 16.07
N VAL A 165 34.67 -8.52 16.76
CA VAL A 165 33.82 -7.33 16.66
C VAL A 165 34.45 -6.21 17.48
N THR A 166 34.54 -5.02 16.90
CA THR A 166 35.01 -3.83 17.64
C THR A 166 33.85 -3.18 18.40
N VAL A 167 34.14 -2.52 19.53
CA VAL A 167 33.12 -1.79 20.30
C VAL A 167 32.48 -0.67 19.45
N LYS A 168 33.23 -0.10 18.51
CA LYS A 168 32.74 0.91 17.57
C LYS A 168 31.67 0.31 16.64
N GLU A 169 32.00 -0.80 15.99
CA GLU A 169 31.07 -1.53 15.10
C GLU A 169 29.79 -1.94 15.86
N GLN A 170 29.92 -2.49 17.06
CA GLN A 170 28.75 -2.86 17.85
C GLN A 170 27.84 -1.66 18.18
N LYS A 171 28.42 -0.47 18.43
CA LYS A 171 27.66 0.76 18.69
C LYS A 171 26.98 1.29 17.44
N GLU A 172 27.62 1.21 16.28
CA GLU A 172 27.05 1.63 15.00
C GLU A 172 25.83 0.77 14.62
N TRP A 173 25.85 -0.52 14.94
CA TRP A 173 24.73 -1.43 14.74
C TRP A 173 23.67 -1.39 15.85
N LYS A 174 23.77 -0.46 16.82
CA LYS A 174 22.76 -0.30 17.85
C LYS A 174 21.53 0.40 17.28
N ILE A 175 20.52 -0.39 16.94
CA ILE A 175 19.25 0.09 16.41
C ILE A 175 18.47 0.86 17.50
N PRO A 176 18.11 2.14 17.30
CA PRO A 176 17.28 2.89 18.24
C PRO A 176 15.86 2.30 18.37
N PRO A 177 15.21 2.41 19.54
CA PRO A 177 13.85 1.92 19.71
C PRO A 177 12.88 2.70 18.81
N CYS A 178 11.93 1.99 18.20
CA CYS A 178 10.89 2.62 17.38
C CYS A 178 9.81 3.24 18.27
N ILE A 179 9.76 4.56 18.32
CA ILE A 179 8.70 5.33 18.96
C ILE A 179 7.75 5.79 17.86
N SER A 180 6.59 5.13 17.74
CA SER A 180 5.65 5.42 16.68
C SER A 180 4.67 6.53 17.07
N ASN A 181 4.30 7.38 16.11
CA ASN A 181 3.30 8.44 16.31
C ASN A 181 1.84 7.92 16.33
N TRP A 182 1.60 6.65 15.96
CA TRP A 182 0.25 6.07 15.84
C TRP A 182 -0.04 4.96 16.83
N LYS A 183 0.94 4.11 17.15
CA LYS A 183 0.75 2.88 17.93
C LYS A 183 1.63 2.88 19.17
N ASN A 184 0.97 2.74 20.32
CA ASN A 184 1.60 2.50 21.61
C ASN A 184 0.89 1.32 22.29
N ALA A 185 1.20 0.10 21.85
CA ALA A 185 0.47 -1.11 22.26
C ALA A 185 0.53 -1.37 23.78
N LYS A 186 1.65 -0.98 24.42
CA LYS A 186 1.85 -1.15 25.87
C LYS A 186 1.50 0.10 26.68
N GLY A 187 1.02 1.17 26.04
CA GLY A 187 0.60 2.39 26.72
C GLY A 187 1.70 3.14 27.47
N TYR A 188 2.96 3.02 27.08
CA TYR A 188 4.06 3.69 27.78
C TYR A 188 3.96 5.21 27.72
N THR A 189 4.22 5.88 28.84
CA THR A 189 4.33 7.34 28.90
C THR A 189 5.70 7.75 28.38
N VAL A 190 5.75 8.22 27.13
CA VAL A 190 6.98 8.66 26.47
C VAL A 190 7.05 10.19 26.53
N PRO A 191 8.15 10.79 27.03
CA PRO A 191 8.30 12.24 27.05
C PRO A 191 8.34 12.82 25.63
N LEU A 192 7.96 14.10 25.51
CA LEU A 192 7.74 14.74 24.20
C LEU A 192 9.02 14.81 23.36
N ASP A 193 10.18 15.02 23.99
CA ASP A 193 11.48 15.07 23.31
C ASP A 193 11.78 13.75 22.58
N LYS A 194 11.54 12.60 23.22
CA LYS A 194 11.76 11.28 22.60
C LYS A 194 10.69 10.91 21.59
N ARG A 195 9.46 11.43 21.75
CA ARG A 195 8.39 11.21 20.77
C ARG A 195 8.65 11.95 19.46
N LEU A 196 9.21 13.15 19.53
CA LEU A 196 9.56 13.97 18.36
C LEU A 196 10.99 13.69 17.85
N ALA A 197 11.81 12.94 18.59
CA ALA A 197 13.22 12.71 18.23
C ALA A 197 13.42 12.03 16.87
N ALA A 198 12.51 11.13 16.47
CA ALA A 198 12.58 10.44 15.18
C ALA A 198 11.97 11.27 14.03
N ASP A 199 11.45 12.45 14.34
CA ASP A 199 10.75 13.30 13.39
C ASP A 199 11.73 14.18 12.61
N GLY A 200 12.04 13.76 11.38
CA GLY A 200 12.94 14.46 10.48
C GLY A 200 12.46 15.83 9.99
N ARG A 201 11.26 16.29 10.39
CA ARG A 201 10.73 17.61 10.00
C ARG A 201 11.68 18.77 10.36
N GLY A 202 12.42 18.67 11.46
CA GLY A 202 13.42 19.68 11.85
C GLY A 202 14.67 19.70 10.95
N LEU A 203 14.92 18.64 10.18
CA LEU A 203 16.03 18.54 9.23
C LEU A 203 15.63 19.04 7.83
N GLN A 204 14.34 19.25 7.58
CA GLN A 204 13.83 19.76 6.31
C GLN A 204 13.90 21.29 6.30
N GLN A 205 14.83 21.84 5.53
CA GLN A 205 14.86 23.28 5.25
C GLN A 205 13.84 23.60 4.14
N LEU A 206 12.83 24.40 4.48
CA LEU A 206 11.85 24.90 3.51
C LEU A 206 12.51 26.03 2.69
N HIS A 207 12.76 25.77 1.41
CA HIS A 207 13.32 26.75 0.48
C HIS A 207 12.17 27.41 -0.31
N ILE A 208 12.11 28.75 -0.33
CA ILE A 208 11.13 29.50 -1.11
C ILE A 208 11.82 30.11 -2.34
N ASN A 209 11.21 29.98 -3.51
CA ASN A 209 11.74 30.49 -4.76
C ASN A 209 11.53 32.03 -4.88
N GLU A 210 12.55 32.77 -5.28
CA GLU A 210 12.48 34.22 -5.53
C GLU A 210 11.48 34.62 -6.62
N ASN A 211 11.12 33.70 -7.51
CA ASN A 211 10.10 33.95 -8.53
C ASN A 211 8.73 34.26 -7.92
N PHE A 212 8.44 33.81 -6.70
CA PHE A 212 7.23 34.20 -5.99
C PHE A 212 7.20 35.70 -5.68
N ALA A 213 8.35 36.29 -5.33
CA ALA A 213 8.45 37.73 -5.12
C ALA A 213 8.26 38.49 -6.44
N LYS A 214 8.94 38.08 -7.51
CA LYS A 214 8.80 38.67 -8.85
C LYS A 214 7.36 38.61 -9.36
N LEU A 215 6.68 37.48 -9.14
CA LEU A 215 5.28 37.30 -9.51
C LEU A 215 4.35 38.21 -8.68
N ALA A 216 4.55 38.29 -7.37
CA ALA A 216 3.76 39.15 -6.50
C ALA A 216 3.90 40.63 -6.88
N GLU A 217 5.12 41.08 -7.16
CA GLU A 217 5.38 42.44 -7.63
C GLU A 217 4.77 42.71 -9.00
N ALA A 218 4.91 41.79 -9.95
CA ALA A 218 4.30 41.92 -11.27
C ALA A 218 2.77 42.03 -11.19
N LEU A 219 2.13 41.23 -10.35
CA LEU A 219 0.68 41.30 -10.12
C LEU A 219 0.26 42.61 -9.45
N TYR A 220 1.04 43.12 -8.49
CA TYR A 220 0.76 44.41 -7.86
C TYR A 220 0.86 45.58 -8.85
N ILE A 221 1.87 45.56 -9.74
CA ILE A 221 2.01 46.55 -10.81
C ILE A 221 0.85 46.43 -11.81
N ALA A 222 0.45 45.21 -12.18
CA ALA A 222 -0.66 44.97 -13.08
C ALA A 222 -1.99 45.50 -12.50
N ASP A 223 -2.28 45.27 -11.21
CA ASP A 223 -3.49 45.78 -10.56
C ASP A 223 -3.52 47.32 -10.56
N ARG A 224 -2.40 47.96 -10.23
CA ARG A 224 -2.30 49.43 -10.24
C ARG A 224 -2.59 50.01 -11.63
N LYS A 225 -1.95 49.45 -12.67
CA LYS A 225 -2.16 49.88 -14.06
C LYS A 225 -3.59 49.61 -14.54
N ALA A 226 -4.20 48.49 -14.13
CA ALA A 226 -5.57 48.18 -14.47
C ALA A 226 -6.55 49.20 -13.87
N ARG A 227 -6.35 49.61 -12.61
CA ARG A 227 -7.15 50.67 -11.97
C ARG A 227 -6.99 52.02 -12.65
N GLU A 228 -5.76 52.43 -12.96
CA GLU A 228 -5.49 53.67 -13.70
C GLU A 228 -6.18 53.65 -15.08
N ALA A 229 -6.14 52.51 -15.79
CA ALA A 229 -6.81 52.36 -17.08
C ALA A 229 -8.34 52.42 -16.98
N VAL A 230 -8.92 51.83 -15.92
CA VAL A 230 -10.36 51.90 -15.66
C VAL A 230 -10.79 53.32 -15.28
N GLU A 231 -10.02 54.01 -14.44
CA GLU A 231 -10.33 55.38 -14.04
C GLU A 231 -10.25 56.35 -15.21
N THR A 232 -9.20 56.26 -16.03
CA THR A 232 -9.06 57.09 -17.24
C THR A 232 -10.17 56.82 -18.25
N ARG A 233 -10.57 55.55 -18.45
CA ARG A 233 -11.74 55.21 -19.28
C ARG A 233 -13.02 55.80 -18.73
N ALA A 234 -13.27 55.67 -17.43
CA ALA A 234 -14.45 56.25 -16.79
C ALA A 234 -14.48 57.78 -16.90
N GLN A 235 -13.33 58.46 -16.80
CA GLN A 235 -13.23 59.90 -17.01
C GLN A 235 -13.51 60.30 -18.47
N LEU A 236 -13.02 59.54 -19.45
CA LEU A 236 -13.29 59.77 -20.87
C LEU A 236 -14.77 59.54 -21.21
N GLU A 237 -15.37 58.46 -20.72
CA GLU A 237 -16.80 58.19 -20.89
C GLU A 237 -17.65 59.31 -20.29
N ARG A 238 -17.28 59.83 -19.10
CA ARG A 238 -17.93 61.00 -18.51
C ARG A 238 -17.81 62.25 -19.40
N LYS A 239 -16.63 62.51 -19.98
CA LYS A 239 -16.42 63.65 -20.89
C LYS A 239 -17.23 63.52 -22.18
N LEU A 240 -17.29 62.32 -22.76
CA LEU A 240 -18.12 62.06 -23.95
C LEU A 240 -19.60 62.24 -23.63
N ALA A 241 -20.07 61.73 -22.48
CA ALA A 241 -21.44 61.92 -22.04
C ALA A 241 -21.78 63.40 -21.77
N GLN A 242 -20.85 64.19 -21.24
CA GLN A 242 -21.01 65.64 -21.10
C GLN A 242 -21.11 66.34 -22.46
N LYS A 243 -20.23 66.00 -23.40
CA LYS A 243 -20.25 66.56 -24.76
C LYS A 243 -21.54 66.18 -25.52
N GLU A 244 -22.04 64.96 -25.34
CA GLU A 244 -23.31 64.53 -25.92
C GLU A 244 -24.50 65.29 -25.30
N LYS A 245 -24.46 65.59 -23.99
CA LYS A 245 -25.46 66.46 -23.34
C LYS A 245 -25.40 67.89 -23.88
N GLU A 246 -24.20 68.45 -24.02
CA GLU A 246 -24.00 69.79 -24.59
C GLU A 246 -24.53 69.88 -26.03
N GLN A 247 -24.26 68.89 -26.88
CA GLN A 247 -24.82 68.81 -28.23
C GLN A 247 -26.35 68.73 -28.23
N LYS A 248 -26.95 67.98 -27.29
CA LYS A 248 -28.41 67.93 -27.13
C LYS A 248 -28.98 69.27 -26.70
N GLU A 249 -28.31 69.99 -25.79
CA GLU A 249 -28.69 71.34 -25.37
C GLU A 249 -28.59 72.35 -26.52
N GLU A 250 -27.52 72.31 -27.33
CA GLU A 250 -27.37 73.13 -28.53
C GLU A 250 -28.46 72.82 -29.57
N HIS A 251 -28.76 71.54 -29.80
CA HIS A 251 -29.83 71.12 -30.71
C HIS A 251 -31.20 71.64 -30.23
N LEU A 252 -31.49 71.53 -28.93
CA LEU A 252 -32.70 72.10 -28.32
C LEU A 252 -32.74 73.63 -28.48
N ARG A 253 -31.60 74.32 -28.34
CA ARG A 253 -31.49 75.76 -28.54
C ARG A 253 -31.78 76.16 -29.99
N GLN A 254 -31.25 75.43 -30.97
CA GLN A 254 -31.53 75.65 -32.39
C GLN A 254 -33.01 75.40 -32.73
N LEU A 255 -33.61 74.35 -32.18
CA LEU A 255 -35.04 74.05 -32.34
C LEU A 255 -35.91 75.18 -31.76
N ALA A 256 -35.56 75.68 -30.57
CA ALA A 256 -36.25 76.80 -29.94
C ALA A 256 -36.11 78.11 -30.76
N GLN A 257 -34.98 78.32 -31.41
CA GLN A 257 -34.76 79.47 -32.30
C GLN A 257 -35.61 79.36 -33.57
N LYS A 258 -35.63 78.20 -34.23
CA LYS A 258 -36.51 77.93 -35.37
C LYS A 258 -38.00 78.13 -35.03
N ALA A 259 -38.44 77.64 -33.86
CA ALA A 259 -39.81 77.83 -33.39
C ALA A 259 -40.15 79.31 -33.09
N ARG A 260 -39.18 80.15 -32.72
CA ARG A 260 -39.36 81.60 -32.59
C ARG A 260 -39.47 82.29 -33.94
N ASP A 261 -38.64 81.89 -34.91
CA ASP A 261 -38.63 82.46 -36.25
C ASP A 261 -39.94 82.13 -36.99
N GLU A 262 -40.47 80.90 -36.85
CA GLU A 262 -41.79 80.51 -37.38
C GLU A 262 -42.95 81.31 -36.73
N ARG A 263 -42.82 81.69 -35.45
CA ARG A 263 -43.81 82.53 -34.76
C ARG A 263 -43.75 84.00 -35.21
N ALA A 264 -42.59 84.49 -35.64
CA ALA A 264 -42.44 85.83 -36.20
C ALA A 264 -43.01 85.95 -37.64
N GLY A 265 -43.33 84.83 -38.30
CA GLY A 265 -43.85 84.77 -39.66
C GLY A 265 -45.35 85.07 -39.85
N ILE A 266 -46.13 85.36 -38.80
CA ILE A 266 -47.59 85.63 -38.90
C ILE A 266 -48.00 86.89 -38.11
N LYS A 267 -47.90 88.08 -38.73
CA LYS A 267 -49.02 89.04 -38.97
C LYS A 267 -48.59 90.33 -39.67
N VAL A 268 -49.38 90.67 -40.70
CA VAL A 268 -49.40 91.88 -41.53
C VAL A 268 -50.38 92.93 -40.95
N ALA A 269 -49.95 94.20 -41.01
CA ALA A 269 -50.64 95.50 -41.14
C ALA A 269 -51.93 95.85 -40.33
N GLY A 270 -51.91 97.08 -39.79
CA GLY A 270 -53.09 97.84 -39.39
C GLY A 270 -52.81 98.83 -38.26
N GLY A 271 -52.20 99.99 -38.56
CA GLY A 271 -51.90 101.05 -37.59
C GLY A 271 -53.08 101.99 -37.34
N GLY A 272 -53.15 102.59 -36.15
CA GLY A 272 -54.07 103.70 -35.86
C GLY A 272 -54.40 103.91 -34.38
N GLY A 273 -53.62 104.79 -33.73
CA GLY A 273 -54.04 105.78 -32.73
C GLY A 273 -55.10 105.51 -31.65
N VAL A 274 -54.61 105.51 -30.40
CA VAL A 274 -55.08 106.20 -29.16
C VAL A 274 -56.42 105.78 -28.49
N PRO A 275 -56.67 106.11 -27.21
CA PRO A 275 -56.73 105.16 -26.10
C PRO A 275 -58.15 105.01 -25.50
N VAL A 276 -58.31 104.16 -24.47
CA VAL A 276 -59.16 104.33 -23.25
C VAL A 276 -59.79 103.00 -22.75
N SER A 277 -59.55 102.74 -21.45
CA SER A 277 -60.28 101.97 -20.42
C SER A 277 -60.86 100.56 -20.67
N GLY A 278 -60.52 99.65 -19.74
CA GLY A 278 -61.55 98.87 -19.02
C GLY A 278 -61.57 97.34 -19.21
N GLY A 279 -61.05 96.61 -18.20
CA GLY A 279 -61.62 95.39 -17.61
C GLY A 279 -61.80 94.11 -18.45
N LEU A 280 -61.06 93.05 -18.11
CA LEU A 280 -61.51 91.63 -17.92
C LEU A 280 -60.29 90.66 -17.77
N THR A 281 -59.44 90.84 -16.76
CA THR A 281 -58.25 89.98 -16.53
C THR A 281 -58.17 89.49 -15.07
N THR A 282 -59.11 88.64 -14.63
CA THR A 282 -59.07 88.21 -13.21
C THR A 282 -59.48 86.78 -12.89
N GLU A 283 -60.01 85.99 -13.83
CA GLU A 283 -60.45 84.61 -13.55
C GLU A 283 -59.53 83.53 -14.15
N GLU A 284 -59.16 83.62 -15.43
CA GLU A 284 -58.31 82.62 -16.09
C GLU A 284 -56.85 82.58 -15.57
N GLU A 285 -56.32 83.72 -15.10
CA GLU A 285 -54.98 83.76 -14.49
C GLU A 285 -54.95 83.09 -13.10
N LYS A 286 -56.07 83.16 -12.34
CA LYS A 286 -56.19 82.50 -11.03
C LYS A 286 -56.28 80.99 -11.14
N GLU A 287 -57.01 80.47 -12.13
CA GLU A 287 -57.08 79.02 -12.37
C GLU A 287 -55.72 78.44 -12.79
N ARG A 288 -54.97 79.19 -13.60
CA ARG A 288 -53.63 78.78 -14.05
C ARG A 288 -52.59 78.80 -12.93
N ASP A 289 -52.69 79.72 -11.97
CA ASP A 289 -51.82 79.75 -10.80
C ASP A 289 -52.19 78.70 -9.74
N MET A 290 -53.48 78.35 -9.58
CA MET A 290 -53.88 77.19 -8.77
C MET A 290 -53.33 75.89 -9.35
N LEU A 291 -53.39 75.71 -10.68
CA LEU A 291 -52.82 74.53 -11.37
C LEU A 291 -51.29 74.43 -11.27
N ARG A 292 -50.59 75.57 -11.09
CA ARG A 292 -49.14 75.59 -10.82
C ARG A 292 -48.83 75.24 -9.37
N GLN A 293 -49.62 75.74 -8.42
CA GLN A 293 -49.46 75.40 -7.00
C GLN A 293 -49.76 73.93 -6.72
N ASP A 294 -50.78 73.34 -7.35
CA ASP A 294 -51.10 71.92 -7.18
C ASP A 294 -49.99 71.02 -7.73
N ARG A 295 -49.44 71.32 -8.92
CA ARG A 295 -48.28 70.58 -9.47
C ARG A 295 -47.02 70.72 -8.62
N HIS A 296 -46.88 71.83 -7.89
CA HIS A 296 -45.76 72.02 -6.98
C HIS A 296 -45.95 71.22 -5.68
N LYS A 297 -47.18 71.16 -5.15
CA LYS A 297 -47.54 70.33 -4.00
C LYS A 297 -47.44 68.83 -4.32
N GLU A 298 -47.81 68.42 -5.53
CA GLU A 298 -47.69 67.04 -6.00
C GLU A 298 -46.24 66.59 -6.09
N ARG A 299 -45.35 67.39 -6.71
CA ARG A 299 -43.90 67.13 -6.71
C ARG A 299 -43.25 67.14 -5.33
N ALA A 300 -43.80 67.92 -4.38
CA ALA A 300 -43.33 67.89 -3.00
C ALA A 300 -43.77 66.60 -2.29
N ARG A 301 -45.01 66.13 -2.49
CA ARG A 301 -45.49 64.82 -1.99
C ARG A 301 -44.72 63.66 -2.58
N GLU A 302 -44.48 63.66 -3.89
CA GLU A 302 -43.74 62.61 -4.59
C GLU A 302 -42.29 62.52 -4.10
N ARG A 303 -41.63 63.66 -3.87
CA ARG A 303 -40.29 63.72 -3.27
C ARG A 303 -40.25 63.22 -1.83
N ASN A 304 -41.29 63.51 -1.04
CA ASN A 304 -41.41 63.01 0.33
C ASN A 304 -41.71 61.51 0.36
N LEU A 305 -42.52 60.99 -0.58
CA LEU A 305 -42.79 59.56 -0.74
C LEU A 305 -41.54 58.78 -1.18
N ALA A 306 -40.76 59.33 -2.12
CA ALA A 306 -39.48 58.77 -2.54
C ALA A 306 -38.42 58.78 -1.43
N ARG A 307 -38.48 59.73 -0.49
CA ARG A 307 -37.62 59.76 0.71
C ARG A 307 -38.09 58.82 1.82
N ALA A 308 -39.39 58.54 1.90
CA ALA A 308 -39.99 57.72 2.96
C ALA A 308 -39.96 56.20 2.67
N ALA A 309 -39.54 55.78 1.47
CA ALA A 309 -39.36 54.36 1.15
C ALA A 309 -37.92 54.02 0.71
N PRO A 310 -36.92 54.07 1.61
CA PRO A 310 -35.61 53.50 1.34
C PRO A 310 -35.59 52.05 1.82
N ASP A 311 -36.36 51.16 1.19
CA ASP A 311 -36.18 49.71 1.40
C ASP A 311 -36.73 48.92 0.21
N LYS A 312 -35.82 48.63 -0.74
CA LYS A 312 -35.76 47.41 -1.57
C LYS A 312 -34.62 47.52 -2.59
N ARG A 313 -33.38 47.36 -2.13
CA ARG A 313 -32.41 46.38 -2.66
C ARG A 313 -31.11 46.41 -1.87
#